data_AF-A0A518K474-F1
#
_entry.id   AF-A0A518K474-F1
#
_cell.length_a   1.000
_cell.length_b   1.000
_cell.length_c   1.000
_cell.angle_alpha   90.00
_cell.angle_beta   90.00
_cell.angle_gamma   90.00
#
_symmetry.space_group_name_H-M   'P 1'
#
loop_
_entity.id
_entity.type
_entity.pdbx_description
1 polymer ?
#
loop_
_entity_poly.entity_id
_entity_poly.type
_entity_poly.pdbx_seq_one_letter_code
_entity_poly.pdbx_strand_id
1 'polypeptide(L)'
;MNEYATSIARTPGIPRARSRWHGRGLAPFADLYGENLICRIAVAGGLYPLVAFGLWMGIGLLLQLASGNFAGFGAAIAGALVGLVAAVFMFVIGLAYAGLVAIFTVPICALVLRLLAKPLARDTQGKLAGGLVAYLTTLPAALGASLMATDTFDFLPALFVFAHCGLAIAMGQAAGCLAAVAEVRRRRRGRLTSSGLRFGVWQLLALTVPVAVVLSLLKAADMLNPPMALTSIAAAFCAVATWQPVTWLVNRWLDRRLAKRRRRRTKEATWYR
;
A
#
# COMPACT_ATOMS: atom_id res chain seq x y z
N MET A 1 -3.11 -68.41 -3.64
CA MET A 1 -2.61 -67.43 -4.64
C MET A 1 -3.41 -66.15 -4.47
N ASN A 2 -2.72 -65.08 -4.08
CA ASN A 2 -3.06 -63.64 -4.10
C ASN A 2 -4.51 -63.18 -3.94
N GLU A 3 -4.91 -62.94 -2.69
CA GLU A 3 -5.88 -61.91 -2.31
C GLU A 3 -5.25 -60.99 -1.25
N TYR A 4 -4.23 -60.21 -1.65
CA TYR A 4 -3.82 -59.03 -0.89
C TYR A 4 -4.70 -57.86 -1.28
N ALA A 5 -5.94 -57.88 -0.78
CA ALA A 5 -6.79 -56.71 -0.67
C ALA A 5 -6.19 -55.79 0.42
N THR A 6 -5.24 -54.95 0.02
CA THR A 6 -4.80 -53.82 0.86
C THR A 6 -5.98 -52.86 1.03
N SER A 7 -6.63 -53.03 2.17
CA SER A 7 -7.52 -52.09 2.84
C SER A 7 -6.84 -50.72 2.93
N ILE A 8 -7.10 -49.85 1.96
CA ILE A 8 -6.94 -48.41 2.13
C ILE A 8 -8.10 -47.98 3.01
N ALA A 9 -7.81 -47.83 4.29
CA ALA A 9 -8.71 -47.24 5.26
C ALA A 9 -9.23 -45.91 4.72
N ARG A 10 -10.51 -45.91 4.33
CA ARG A 10 -11.28 -44.69 4.11
C ARG A 10 -11.32 -43.95 5.44
N THR A 11 -10.44 -42.97 5.63
CA THR A 11 -10.64 -41.98 6.69
C THR A 11 -12.04 -41.39 6.52
N PRO A 12 -12.96 -41.60 7.48
CA PRO A 12 -14.30 -41.07 7.38
C PRO A 12 -14.23 -39.54 7.34
N GLY A 13 -14.97 -38.99 6.37
CA GLY A 13 -15.12 -37.59 6.00
C GLY A 13 -14.61 -36.57 7.01
N ILE A 14 -13.48 -35.93 6.67
CA ILE A 14 -13.29 -34.53 7.04
C ILE A 14 -14.48 -33.81 6.40
N PRO A 15 -15.41 -33.23 7.18
CA PRO A 15 -16.49 -32.47 6.59
C PRO A 15 -15.83 -31.36 5.78
N ARG A 16 -15.99 -31.41 4.45
CA ARG A 16 -15.74 -30.26 3.58
C ARG A 16 -16.58 -29.17 4.20
N ALA A 17 -15.93 -28.24 4.88
CA ALA A 17 -16.56 -27.05 5.42
C ALA A 17 -17.12 -26.30 4.21
N ARG A 18 -18.36 -26.65 3.83
CA ARG A 18 -19.22 -25.88 2.96
C ARG A 18 -19.28 -24.53 3.65
N SER A 19 -18.44 -23.62 3.18
CA SER A 19 -18.45 -22.25 3.62
C SER A 19 -19.82 -21.70 3.25
N ARG A 20 -20.74 -21.74 4.22
CA ARG A 20 -22.00 -21.02 4.22
C ARG A 20 -21.65 -19.53 4.06
N TRP A 21 -21.53 -19.12 2.81
CA TRP A 21 -21.52 -17.73 2.37
C TRP A 21 -22.93 -17.25 2.02
N HIS A 22 -23.96 -18.09 2.24
CA HIS A 22 -25.35 -17.68 2.19
C HIS A 22 -25.73 -17.09 3.54
N GLY A 23 -25.78 -15.77 3.63
CA GLY A 23 -26.29 -15.06 4.82
C GLY A 23 -25.56 -13.79 5.24
N ARG A 24 -24.55 -13.30 4.52
CA ARG A 24 -24.06 -11.93 4.74
C ARG A 24 -24.82 -10.95 3.86
N GLY A 25 -26.10 -10.76 4.18
CA GLY A 25 -26.78 -9.52 3.81
C GLY A 25 -25.94 -8.37 4.34
N LEU A 26 -25.61 -7.41 3.47
CA LEU A 26 -25.17 -6.02 3.72
C LEU A 26 -24.51 -5.72 5.09
N ALA A 27 -23.68 -6.63 5.62
CA ALA A 27 -23.00 -6.39 6.87
C ALA A 27 -22.06 -5.21 6.58
N PRO A 28 -22.20 -4.12 7.36
CA PRO A 28 -21.64 -2.84 6.97
C PRO A 28 -20.14 -2.99 6.82
N PHE A 29 -19.58 -2.25 5.88
CA PHE A 29 -18.13 -2.14 5.72
C PHE A 29 -17.42 -1.63 7.00
N ALA A 30 -18.19 -1.28 8.03
CA ALA A 30 -17.82 -1.16 9.45
C ALA A 30 -17.40 -2.50 10.10
N ASP A 31 -16.80 -3.41 9.35
CA ASP A 31 -16.05 -4.51 9.94
C ASP A 31 -14.73 -3.92 10.50
N LEU A 32 -14.26 -4.45 11.64
CA LEU A 32 -12.94 -4.15 12.25
C LEU A 32 -11.78 -4.12 11.22
N TYR A 33 -11.92 -4.80 10.08
CA TYR A 33 -10.95 -4.76 8.98
C TYR A 33 -10.85 -3.38 8.32
N GLY A 34 -11.97 -2.72 8.02
CA GLY A 34 -12.02 -1.42 7.35
C GLY A 34 -11.38 -0.33 8.21
N GLU A 35 -11.75 -0.28 9.49
CA GLU A 35 -11.15 0.64 10.48
C GLU A 35 -9.64 0.41 10.62
N ASN A 36 -9.21 -0.86 10.77
CA ASN A 36 -7.78 -1.17 10.87
C ASN A 36 -7.01 -0.80 9.59
N LEU A 37 -7.64 -0.92 8.43
CA LEU A 37 -7.06 -0.52 7.14
C LEU A 37 -6.90 0.99 7.07
N ILE A 38 -7.94 1.76 7.39
CA ILE A 38 -7.92 3.22 7.43
C ILE A 38 -6.86 3.72 8.40
N CYS A 39 -6.85 3.24 9.64
CA CYS A 39 -5.86 3.66 10.65
C CYS A 39 -4.43 3.38 10.21
N ARG A 40 -4.16 2.22 9.59
CA ARG A 40 -2.81 1.88 9.12
C ARG A 40 -2.38 2.73 7.93
N ILE A 41 -3.30 3.03 7.02
CA ILE A 41 -3.03 3.93 5.90
C ILE A 41 -2.77 5.35 6.41
N ALA A 42 -3.57 5.84 7.37
CA ALA A 42 -3.38 7.15 7.98
C ALA A 42 -2.00 7.26 8.67
N VAL A 43 -1.62 6.26 9.48
CA VAL A 43 -0.30 6.20 10.11
C VAL A 43 0.82 6.16 9.06
N ALA A 44 0.64 5.41 7.96
CA ALA A 44 1.62 5.40 6.88
C ALA A 44 1.70 6.75 6.15
N GLY A 45 0.58 7.46 5.99
CA GLY A 45 0.53 8.82 5.46
C GLY A 45 1.26 9.83 6.34
N GLY A 46 1.16 9.70 7.67
CA GLY A 46 1.95 10.52 8.60
C GLY A 46 3.43 10.14 8.61
N LEU A 47 3.77 8.86 8.55
CA LEU A 47 5.16 8.40 8.52
C LEU A 47 5.87 8.74 7.19
N TYR A 48 5.12 8.86 6.10
CA TYR A 48 5.67 9.09 4.77
C TYR A 48 6.56 10.34 4.69
N PRO A 49 6.12 11.55 5.12
CA PRO A 49 6.98 12.72 5.14
C PRO A 49 8.27 12.53 5.92
N LEU A 50 8.25 11.79 7.05
CA LEU A 50 9.46 11.51 7.83
C LEU A 50 10.45 10.64 7.04
N VAL A 51 9.94 9.59 6.39
CA VAL A 51 10.75 8.68 5.58
C VAL A 51 11.30 9.40 4.35
N ALA A 52 10.45 10.14 3.64
CA ALA A 52 10.84 10.91 2.47
C ALA A 52 11.89 11.97 2.84
N PHE A 53 11.64 12.75 3.90
CA PHE A 53 12.59 13.74 4.40
C PHE A 53 13.93 13.11 4.77
N GLY A 54 13.93 12.03 5.56
CA GLY A 54 15.15 11.33 5.94
C GLY A 54 15.93 10.77 4.74
N LEU A 55 15.23 10.22 3.75
CA LEU A 55 15.85 9.71 2.52
C LEU A 55 16.50 10.85 1.72
N TRP A 56 15.76 11.93 1.46
CA TRP A 56 16.25 13.05 0.65
C TRP A 56 17.37 13.82 1.34
N MET A 57 17.26 14.02 2.65
CA MET A 57 18.33 14.58 3.46
C MET A 57 19.58 13.70 3.41
N GLY A 58 19.43 12.39 3.56
CA GLY A 58 20.53 11.44 3.46
C GLY A 58 21.23 11.50 2.10
N ILE A 59 20.46 11.52 1.02
CA ILE A 59 21.00 11.65 -0.35
C ILE A 59 21.73 12.99 -0.52
N GLY A 60 21.12 14.10 -0.09
CA GLY A 60 21.73 15.43 -0.18
C GLY A 60 23.04 15.54 0.59
N LEU A 61 23.08 15.03 1.82
CA LEU A 61 24.30 15.02 2.64
C LEU A 61 25.40 14.15 2.02
N LEU A 62 25.05 12.98 1.48
CA LEU A 62 26.01 12.11 0.78
C LEU A 62 26.58 12.78 -0.47
N LEU A 63 25.76 13.53 -1.23
CA LEU A 63 26.21 14.28 -2.40
C LEU A 63 27.17 15.40 -2.02
N GLN A 64 26.90 16.15 -0.95
CA GLN A 64 27.80 17.21 -0.46
C GLN A 64 29.12 16.62 0.08
N LEU A 65 29.06 15.46 0.73
CA LEU A 65 30.25 14.77 1.20
C LEU A 65 31.11 14.26 0.01
N ALA A 66 30.45 13.68 -1.00
CA ALA A 66 31.12 13.19 -2.20
C ALA A 66 31.73 14.30 -3.07
N SER A 67 31.16 15.51 -3.03
CA SER A 67 31.71 16.67 -3.76
C SER A 67 32.84 17.38 -3.02
N GLY A 68 33.16 16.98 -1.79
CA GLY A 68 34.17 17.65 -0.95
C GLY A 68 33.73 19.04 -0.45
N ASN A 69 32.46 19.40 -0.60
CA ASN A 69 31.94 20.70 -0.19
C ASN A 69 31.54 20.73 1.29
N PHE A 70 32.53 20.86 2.17
CA PHE A 70 32.30 20.86 3.63
C PHE A 70 31.48 22.07 4.12
N ALA A 71 31.56 23.22 3.45
CA ALA A 71 30.74 24.38 3.78
C ALA A 71 29.25 24.11 3.45
N GLY A 72 28.97 23.55 2.27
CA GLY A 72 27.63 23.11 1.88
C GLY A 72 27.09 21.98 2.77
N PHE A 73 27.97 21.08 3.23
CA PHE A 73 27.63 20.02 4.19
C PHE A 73 27.18 20.59 5.55
N GLY A 74 27.91 21.57 6.09
CA GLY A 74 27.53 22.25 7.34
C GLY A 74 26.17 22.96 7.25
N ALA A 75 25.94 23.69 6.15
CA ALA A 75 24.65 24.32 5.87
C ALA A 75 23.52 23.30 5.70
N ALA A 76 23.78 22.17 5.04
CA ALA A 76 22.82 21.08 4.88
C ALA A 76 22.45 20.41 6.21
N ILE A 77 23.38 20.25 7.15
CA ILE A 77 23.09 19.76 8.51
C ILE A 77 22.19 20.76 9.26
N ALA A 78 22.50 22.05 9.20
CA ALA A 78 21.67 23.08 9.84
C ALA A 78 20.23 23.07 9.28
N GLY A 79 20.10 22.98 7.95
CA GLY A 79 18.80 22.80 7.29
C GLY A 79 18.09 21.51 7.70
N ALA A 80 18.84 20.42 7.91
CA ALA A 80 18.30 19.14 8.38
C ALA A 80 17.61 19.26 9.74
N LEU A 81 18.22 20.01 10.66
CA LEU A 81 17.70 20.21 12.01
C LEU A 81 16.41 21.02 12.00
N VAL A 82 16.36 22.08 11.19
CA VAL A 82 15.12 22.87 10.98
C VAL A 82 14.04 21.99 10.33
N GLY A 83 14.42 21.23 9.30
CA GLY A 83 13.51 20.32 8.61
C GLY A 83 12.99 19.18 9.49
N LEU A 84 13.70 18.77 10.55
CA LEU A 84 13.21 17.79 11.52
C LEU A 84 11.97 18.30 12.27
N VAL A 85 11.94 19.59 12.63
CA VAL A 85 10.77 20.21 13.27
C VAL A 85 9.61 20.26 12.28
N ALA A 86 9.87 20.67 11.04
CA ALA A 86 8.87 20.64 9.97
C ALA A 86 8.35 19.22 9.71
N ALA A 87 9.20 18.20 9.83
CA ALA A 87 8.84 16.81 9.60
C ALA A 87 7.80 16.31 10.63
N VAL A 88 7.88 16.74 11.89
CA VAL A 88 6.86 16.43 12.91
C VAL A 88 5.51 17.04 12.55
N PHE A 89 5.50 18.29 12.08
CA PHE A 89 4.28 18.94 11.64
C PHE A 89 3.69 18.25 10.40
N MET A 90 4.54 17.93 9.42
CA MET A 90 4.16 17.18 8.23
C MET A 90 3.65 15.78 8.55
N PHE A 91 4.12 15.15 9.63
CA PHE A 91 3.56 13.89 10.13
C PHE A 91 2.10 14.06 10.53
N VAL A 92 1.75 15.10 11.30
CA VAL A 92 0.38 15.34 11.76
C VAL A 92 -0.54 15.65 10.58
N ILE A 93 -0.11 16.54 9.67
CA ILE A 93 -0.86 16.86 8.46
C ILE A 93 -1.03 15.63 7.58
N GLY A 94 0.05 14.88 7.33
CA GLY A 94 0.01 13.67 6.52
C GLY A 94 -0.91 12.60 7.11
N LEU A 95 -0.92 12.45 8.43
CA LEU A 95 -1.81 11.54 9.14
C LEU A 95 -3.28 11.94 8.99
N ALA A 96 -3.59 13.22 9.22
CA ALA A 96 -4.96 13.73 9.11
C ALA A 96 -5.47 13.65 7.67
N TYR A 97 -4.66 14.10 6.71
CA TYR A 97 -5.04 14.14 5.29
C TYR A 97 -5.18 12.74 4.70
N ALA A 98 -4.23 11.83 4.95
CA ALA A 98 -4.37 10.45 4.50
C ALA A 98 -5.52 9.72 5.20
N GLY A 99 -5.80 10.03 6.47
CA GLY A 99 -6.97 9.54 7.18
C GLY A 99 -8.27 9.99 6.51
N LEU A 100 -8.40 11.28 6.19
CA LEU A 100 -9.56 11.84 5.49
C LEU A 100 -9.77 11.16 4.14
N VAL A 101 -8.73 11.08 3.30
CA VAL A 101 -8.80 10.41 1.99
C VAL A 101 -9.14 8.93 2.14
N ALA A 102 -8.58 8.24 3.14
CA ALA A 102 -8.86 6.82 3.39
C ALA A 102 -10.32 6.56 3.81
N ILE A 103 -10.93 7.44 4.60
CA ILE A 103 -12.33 7.31 5.05
C ILE A 103 -13.29 7.25 3.85
N PHE A 104 -13.02 7.99 2.77
CA PHE A 104 -13.85 7.95 1.55
C PHE A 104 -13.39 6.85 0.58
N THR A 105 -12.09 6.74 0.36
CA THR A 105 -11.53 5.90 -0.70
C THR A 105 -11.65 4.40 -0.38
N VAL A 106 -11.45 4.01 0.89
CA VAL A 106 -11.52 2.59 1.29
C VAL A 106 -12.92 2.02 1.09
N PRO A 107 -14.03 2.66 1.55
CA PRO A 107 -15.39 2.20 1.28
C PRO A 107 -15.77 2.20 -0.20
N ILE A 108 -15.31 3.18 -0.99
CA ILE A 108 -15.56 3.21 -2.43
C ILE A 108 -14.86 2.04 -3.12
N CYS A 109 -13.56 1.83 -2.84
CA CYS A 109 -12.79 0.72 -3.39
C CYS A 109 -13.46 -0.62 -3.06
N ALA A 110 -13.86 -0.77 -1.81
CA ALA A 110 -14.64 -1.88 -1.31
C ALA A 110 -15.96 -2.13 -2.06
N LEU A 111 -16.75 -1.08 -2.28
CA LEU A 111 -18.00 -1.14 -3.03
C LEU A 111 -17.74 -1.57 -4.48
N VAL A 112 -16.76 -0.95 -5.15
CA VAL A 112 -16.36 -1.30 -6.51
C VAL A 112 -15.95 -2.77 -6.61
N LEU A 113 -15.13 -3.26 -5.68
CA LEU A 113 -14.70 -4.66 -5.68
C LEU A 113 -15.86 -5.64 -5.41
N ARG A 114 -16.86 -5.23 -4.61
CA ARG A 114 -18.09 -6.00 -4.42
C ARG A 114 -18.95 -6.03 -5.69
N LEU A 115 -19.10 -4.88 -6.37
CA LEU A 115 -19.85 -4.77 -7.62
C LEU A 115 -19.22 -5.59 -8.74
N LEU A 116 -17.88 -5.69 -8.76
CA LEU A 116 -17.15 -6.54 -9.70
C LEU A 116 -17.26 -8.05 -9.39
N ALA A 117 -18.07 -8.44 -8.38
CA ALA A 117 -18.36 -9.81 -7.95
C ALA A 117 -17.12 -10.70 -7.71
N LYS A 118 -15.96 -10.09 -7.44
CA LYS A 118 -14.70 -10.81 -7.32
C LYS A 118 -14.29 -10.94 -5.85
N PRO A 119 -14.23 -12.15 -5.28
CA PRO A 119 -13.66 -12.35 -3.97
C PRO A 119 -12.14 -12.20 -4.07
N LEU A 120 -11.66 -10.97 -3.98
CA LEU A 120 -10.24 -10.69 -3.85
C LEU A 120 -9.77 -11.07 -2.45
N ALA A 121 -8.58 -11.67 -2.39
CA ALA A 121 -7.91 -11.88 -1.11
C ALA A 121 -7.72 -10.52 -0.42
N ARG A 122 -7.94 -10.48 0.90
CA ARG A 122 -7.92 -9.22 1.69
C ARG A 122 -6.59 -8.47 1.57
N ASP A 123 -5.48 -9.16 1.37
CA ASP A 123 -4.17 -8.54 1.12
C ASP A 123 -4.11 -7.76 -0.18
N THR A 124 -4.74 -8.29 -1.23
CA THR A 124 -4.89 -7.61 -2.51
C THR A 124 -5.81 -6.41 -2.39
N GLN A 125 -6.92 -6.53 -1.67
CA GLN A 125 -7.81 -5.40 -1.38
C GLN A 125 -7.09 -4.29 -0.59
N GLY A 126 -6.36 -4.67 0.46
CA GLY A 126 -5.58 -3.76 1.27
C GLY A 126 -4.52 -3.02 0.44
N LYS A 127 -3.78 -3.74 -0.42
CA LYS A 127 -2.79 -3.14 -1.33
C LYS A 127 -3.41 -2.14 -2.30
N LEU A 128 -4.52 -2.50 -2.94
CA LEU A 128 -5.24 -1.61 -3.86
C LEU A 128 -5.69 -0.34 -3.15
N ALA A 129 -6.39 -0.50 -2.03
CA ALA A 129 -6.90 0.63 -1.27
C ALA A 129 -5.77 1.51 -0.74
N GLY A 130 -4.71 0.92 -0.19
CA GLY A 130 -3.55 1.64 0.31
C GLY A 130 -2.77 2.38 -0.78
N GLY A 131 -2.54 1.74 -1.93
CA GLY A 131 -1.88 2.37 -3.08
C GLY A 131 -2.73 3.50 -3.69
N LEU A 132 -4.06 3.31 -3.77
CA LEU A 132 -4.99 4.32 -4.28
C LEU A 132 -5.06 5.53 -3.34
N VAL A 133 -5.18 5.31 -2.02
CA VAL A 133 -5.14 6.41 -1.05
C VAL A 133 -3.82 7.16 -1.15
N ALA A 134 -2.70 6.46 -1.18
CA ALA A 134 -1.39 7.08 -1.32
C ALA A 134 -1.30 7.96 -2.58
N TYR A 135 -1.73 7.43 -3.73
CA TYR A 135 -1.80 8.18 -4.98
C TYR A 135 -2.65 9.45 -4.86
N LEU A 136 -3.88 9.33 -4.34
CA LEU A 136 -4.79 10.45 -4.16
C LEU A 136 -4.23 11.51 -3.19
N THR A 137 -3.53 11.08 -2.14
CA THR A 137 -2.89 12.00 -1.18
C THR A 137 -1.69 12.72 -1.76
N THR A 138 -0.96 12.12 -2.71
CA THR A 138 0.20 12.76 -3.36
C THR A 138 -0.16 13.49 -4.65
N LEU A 139 -1.36 13.29 -5.18
CA LEU A 139 -1.82 13.89 -6.43
C LEU A 139 -1.75 15.43 -6.42
N PRO A 140 -2.18 16.15 -5.35
CA PRO A 140 -2.06 17.60 -5.32
C PRO A 140 -0.61 18.09 -5.36
N ALA A 141 0.30 17.38 -4.69
CA ALA A 141 1.72 17.72 -4.72
C ALA A 141 2.33 17.48 -6.11
N ALA A 142 1.95 16.39 -6.77
CA ALA A 142 2.36 16.12 -8.15
C ALA A 142 1.80 17.17 -9.14
N LEU A 143 0.56 17.62 -8.93
CA LEU A 143 -0.07 18.68 -9.73
C LEU A 143 0.58 20.05 -9.48
N GLY A 144 0.86 20.39 -8.23
CA GLY A 144 1.60 21.62 -7.90
C GLY A 144 2.99 21.62 -8.52
N ALA A 145 3.72 20.50 -8.44
CA ALA A 145 5.03 20.38 -9.05
C ALA A 145 4.98 20.44 -10.59
N SER A 146 3.95 19.86 -11.22
CA SER A 146 3.80 19.94 -12.68
C SER A 146 3.42 21.33 -13.17
N LEU A 147 2.67 22.10 -12.38
CA LEU A 147 2.34 23.50 -12.69
C LEU A 147 3.53 24.45 -12.53
N MET A 148 4.51 24.11 -11.68
CA MET A 148 5.72 24.90 -11.49
C MET A 148 6.86 24.51 -12.44
N ALA A 149 6.73 23.41 -13.17
CA ALA A 149 7.70 23.01 -14.19
C ALA A 149 7.49 23.86 -15.46
N THR A 150 8.19 25.00 -15.54
CA THR A 150 8.10 25.95 -16.66
C THR A 150 8.88 25.50 -17.90
N ASP A 151 9.87 24.62 -17.74
CA ASP A 151 10.71 24.12 -18.84
C ASP A 151 10.60 22.61 -19.02
N THR A 152 10.44 22.17 -20.27
CA THR A 152 10.31 20.77 -20.69
C THR A 152 11.57 19.92 -20.41
N PHE A 153 12.69 20.55 -20.00
CA PHE A 153 14.01 19.92 -19.91
C PHE A 153 14.50 19.63 -18.48
N ASP A 154 13.74 19.97 -17.44
CA ASP A 154 14.11 19.65 -16.06
C ASP A 154 13.72 18.22 -15.68
N PHE A 155 14.47 17.27 -16.24
CA PHE A 155 14.32 15.83 -16.00
C PHE A 155 14.54 15.46 -14.53
N LEU A 156 15.44 16.17 -13.82
CA LEU A 156 15.78 15.85 -12.43
C LEU A 156 14.60 16.11 -11.48
N PRO A 157 14.01 17.33 -11.41
CA PRO A 157 12.83 17.58 -10.58
C PRO A 157 11.66 16.65 -10.88
N ALA A 158 11.41 16.34 -12.15
CA ALA A 158 10.37 15.39 -12.56
C ALA A 158 10.65 13.98 -12.02
N LEU A 159 11.90 13.50 -12.10
CA LEU A 159 12.31 12.23 -11.52
C LEU A 159 12.16 12.20 -10.00
N PHE A 160 12.47 13.30 -9.31
CA PHE A 160 12.28 13.42 -7.86
C PHE A 160 10.79 13.31 -7.48
N VAL A 161 9.91 14.03 -8.18
CA VAL A 161 8.45 13.97 -7.97
C VAL A 161 7.93 12.56 -8.23
N PHE A 162 8.40 11.93 -9.31
CA PHE A 162 8.02 10.56 -9.63
C PHE A 162 8.47 9.56 -8.57
N ALA A 163 9.71 9.66 -8.10
CA ALA A 163 10.24 8.84 -7.01
C ALA A 163 9.46 9.06 -5.69
N HIS A 164 9.07 10.32 -5.42
CA HIS A 164 8.26 10.70 -4.26
C HIS A 164 6.90 9.97 -4.30
N CYS A 165 6.18 10.06 -5.42
CA CYS A 165 4.91 9.38 -5.64
C CYS A 165 5.04 7.85 -5.58
N GLY A 166 6.08 7.29 -6.20
CA GLY A 166 6.35 5.85 -6.17
C GLY A 166 6.60 5.33 -4.76
N LEU A 167 7.36 6.07 -3.95
CA LEU A 167 7.59 5.76 -2.53
C LEU A 167 6.29 5.81 -1.72
N ALA A 168 5.45 6.82 -1.94
CA ALA A 168 4.16 6.94 -1.26
C ALA A 168 3.26 5.74 -1.57
N ILE A 169 3.14 5.38 -2.85
CA ILE A 169 2.36 4.22 -3.30
C ILE A 169 2.87 2.94 -2.65
N ALA A 170 4.19 2.72 -2.63
CA ALA A 170 4.79 1.56 -1.99
C ALA A 170 4.49 1.50 -0.48
N MET A 171 4.56 2.63 0.22
CA MET A 171 4.22 2.72 1.65
C MET A 171 2.73 2.47 1.90
N GLY A 172 1.85 3.03 1.08
CA GLY A 172 0.41 2.79 1.13
C GLY A 172 0.07 1.32 0.92
N GLN A 173 0.66 0.69 -0.10
CA GLN A 173 0.51 -0.75 -0.36
C GLN A 173 1.01 -1.60 0.82
N ALA A 174 2.15 -1.23 1.43
CA ALA A 174 2.71 -1.94 2.57
C ALA A 174 1.77 -1.85 3.79
N ALA A 175 1.23 -0.66 4.06
CA ALA A 175 0.26 -0.43 5.13
C ALA A 175 -1.01 -1.26 4.93
N GLY A 176 -1.52 -1.28 3.69
CA GLY A 176 -2.66 -2.09 3.29
C GLY A 176 -2.44 -3.59 3.46
N CYS A 177 -1.27 -4.09 3.04
CA CYS A 177 -0.82 -5.46 3.30
C CYS A 177 -0.81 -5.79 4.80
N LEU A 178 -0.26 -4.90 5.64
CA LEU A 178 -0.18 -5.10 7.09
C LEU A 178 -1.56 -5.13 7.76
N ALA A 179 -2.52 -4.33 7.27
CA ALA A 179 -3.90 -4.37 7.73
C ALA A 179 -4.55 -5.72 7.46
N ALA A 180 -4.39 -6.23 6.23
CA ALA A 180 -4.89 -7.54 5.84
C ALA A 180 -4.27 -8.67 6.67
N VAL A 181 -2.99 -8.60 6.98
CA VAL A 181 -2.31 -9.61 7.81
C VAL A 181 -2.80 -9.60 9.25
N ALA A 182 -2.99 -8.41 9.84
CA ALA A 182 -3.49 -8.29 11.20
C ALA A 182 -4.83 -9.03 11.35
N GLU A 183 -5.68 -8.91 10.33
CA GLU A 183 -6.98 -9.55 10.28
C GLU A 183 -6.91 -11.04 9.92
N VAL A 184 -6.10 -11.44 8.93
CA VAL A 184 -5.90 -12.86 8.58
C VAL A 184 -5.39 -13.62 9.79
N ARG A 185 -4.45 -13.07 10.56
CA ARG A 185 -3.93 -13.70 11.79
C ARG A 185 -4.95 -13.76 12.92
N ARG A 186 -5.90 -12.82 13.00
CA ARG A 186 -7.01 -12.89 13.96
C ARG A 186 -7.97 -14.03 13.61
N ARG A 187 -8.18 -14.33 12.32
CA ARG A 187 -9.20 -15.30 11.88
C ARG A 187 -8.67 -16.66 11.44
N ARG A 188 -7.41 -16.82 10.97
CA ARG A 188 -6.79 -18.10 10.53
C ARG A 188 -5.25 -18.11 10.63
N ARG A 189 -4.63 -19.28 10.88
CA ARG A 189 -3.17 -19.51 10.82
C ARG A 189 -2.63 -19.64 9.37
N GLY A 190 -3.05 -18.78 8.44
CA GLY A 190 -2.71 -18.87 7.01
C GLY A 190 -1.60 -17.91 6.55
N ARG A 191 -0.90 -18.29 5.46
CA ARG A 191 0.00 -17.39 4.69
C ARG A 191 -0.83 -16.46 3.79
N LEU A 192 -0.29 -15.29 3.45
CA LEU A 192 -0.89 -14.41 2.45
C LEU A 192 -0.84 -15.10 1.07
N THR A 193 -1.98 -15.14 0.37
CA THR A 193 -2.06 -15.69 -0.98
C THR A 193 -1.69 -14.60 -1.99
N SER A 194 -0.53 -14.75 -2.63
CA SER A 194 -0.19 -14.01 -3.85
C SER A 194 -1.00 -14.58 -5.02
N SER A 195 -2.27 -14.20 -5.14
CA SER A 195 -3.02 -14.46 -6.37
C SER A 195 -2.86 -13.26 -7.30
N GLY A 196 -2.35 -13.48 -8.51
CA GLY A 196 -2.32 -12.45 -9.55
C GLY A 196 -3.74 -11.92 -9.84
N LEU A 197 -3.86 -10.61 -10.08
CA LEU A 197 -5.12 -9.99 -10.46
C LEU A 197 -5.51 -10.47 -11.87
N ARG A 198 -6.41 -11.46 -11.95
CA ARG A 198 -7.00 -11.89 -13.23
C ARG A 198 -8.32 -11.17 -13.47
N PHE A 199 -8.36 -10.15 -14.32
CA PHE A 199 -9.61 -9.48 -14.69
C PHE A 199 -10.20 -10.15 -15.93
N GLY A 200 -11.50 -10.43 -15.91
CA GLY A 200 -12.22 -10.82 -17.12
C GLY A 200 -12.39 -9.62 -18.06
N VAL A 201 -12.56 -9.87 -19.36
CA VAL A 201 -12.79 -8.81 -20.37
C VAL A 201 -13.98 -7.93 -19.99
N TRP A 202 -15.08 -8.52 -19.53
CA TRP A 202 -16.24 -7.78 -19.01
C TRP A 202 -15.94 -6.87 -17.82
N GLN A 203 -15.03 -7.28 -16.94
CA GLN A 203 -14.62 -6.45 -15.80
C GLN A 203 -13.73 -5.30 -16.24
N LEU A 204 -12.88 -5.52 -17.26
CA LEU A 204 -12.11 -4.44 -17.88
C LEU A 204 -13.06 -3.42 -18.53
N LEU A 205 -14.06 -3.87 -19.28
CA LEU A 205 -15.10 -3.00 -19.85
C LEU A 205 -15.94 -2.27 -18.78
N ALA A 206 -16.27 -2.95 -17.68
CA ALA A 206 -16.98 -2.31 -16.57
C ALA A 206 -16.10 -1.28 -15.84
N LEU A 207 -14.77 -1.44 -15.85
CA LEU A 207 -13.82 -0.50 -15.27
C LEU A 207 -13.55 0.69 -16.20
N THR A 208 -13.62 0.51 -17.52
CA THR A 208 -13.39 1.62 -18.47
C THR A 208 -14.48 2.68 -18.37
N VAL A 209 -15.73 2.32 -18.02
CA VAL A 209 -16.83 3.29 -17.86
C VAL A 209 -16.55 4.32 -16.76
N PRO A 210 -16.30 3.95 -15.48
CA PRO A 210 -16.00 4.94 -14.44
C PRO A 210 -14.68 5.67 -14.70
N VAL A 211 -13.68 5.01 -15.30
CA VAL A 211 -12.43 5.66 -15.70
C VAL A 211 -12.70 6.73 -16.76
N ALA A 212 -13.51 6.43 -17.77
CA ALA A 212 -13.88 7.39 -18.80
C ALA A 212 -14.68 8.56 -18.23
N VAL A 213 -15.60 8.32 -17.28
CA VAL A 213 -16.32 9.39 -16.58
C VAL A 213 -15.35 10.28 -15.80
N VAL A 214 -14.44 9.71 -15.02
CA VAL A 214 -13.44 10.48 -14.27
C VAL A 214 -12.54 11.28 -15.21
N LEU A 215 -12.04 10.68 -16.29
CA LEU A 215 -11.24 11.38 -17.30
C LEU A 215 -12.03 12.50 -17.99
N SER A 216 -13.32 12.28 -18.25
CA SER A 216 -14.20 13.28 -18.85
C SER A 216 -14.44 14.46 -17.90
N LEU A 217 -14.65 14.19 -16.62
CA LEU A 217 -14.78 15.22 -15.58
C LEU A 217 -13.48 16.00 -15.38
N LEU A 218 -12.33 15.31 -15.35
CA LEU A 218 -11.02 15.96 -15.26
C LEU A 218 -10.75 16.84 -16.48
N LYS A 219 -11.16 16.39 -17.68
CA LYS A 219 -11.07 17.20 -18.90
C LYS A 219 -12.02 18.40 -18.83
N ALA A 220 -13.26 18.22 -18.39
CA ALA A 220 -14.24 19.29 -18.28
C ALA A 220 -13.83 20.38 -17.26
N ALA A 221 -13.04 20.01 -16.25
CA ALA A 221 -12.47 20.93 -15.28
C ALA A 221 -11.13 21.57 -15.72
N ASP A 222 -10.68 21.34 -16.96
CA ASP A 222 -9.34 21.69 -17.47
C ASP A 222 -8.18 21.18 -16.60
N MET A 223 -8.44 20.14 -15.80
CA MET A 223 -7.44 19.52 -14.93
C MET A 223 -6.65 18.43 -15.65
N LEU A 224 -7.18 17.86 -16.74
CA LEU A 224 -6.51 16.80 -17.51
C LEU A 224 -5.46 17.36 -18.47
N ASN A 225 -4.35 17.86 -17.92
CA ASN A 225 -3.17 18.23 -18.71
C ASN A 225 -2.29 17.00 -19.02
N PRO A 226 -1.46 17.04 -20.09
CA PRO A 226 -0.56 15.94 -20.44
C PRO A 226 0.35 15.48 -19.28
N PRO A 227 0.92 16.38 -18.45
CA PRO A 227 1.68 15.99 -17.26
C PRO A 227 0.86 15.14 -16.29
N MET A 228 -0.39 15.52 -15.98
CA MET A 228 -1.26 14.78 -15.07
C MET A 228 -1.64 13.40 -15.62
N ALA A 229 -1.86 13.28 -16.94
CA ALA A 229 -2.08 12.00 -17.59
C ALA A 229 -0.85 11.09 -17.48
N LEU A 230 0.34 11.64 -17.76
CA LEU A 230 1.60 10.91 -17.64
C LEU A 230 1.89 10.50 -16.20
N THR A 231 1.69 11.37 -15.21
CA THR A 231 1.86 11.02 -13.79
C THR A 231 0.87 9.96 -13.34
N SER A 232 -0.37 9.98 -13.85
CA SER A 232 -1.38 8.95 -13.56
C SER A 232 -0.96 7.59 -14.11
N ILE A 233 -0.49 7.53 -15.36
CA ILE A 233 0.00 6.31 -16.00
C ILE A 233 1.23 5.79 -15.26
N ALA A 234 2.17 6.68 -14.96
CA ALA A 234 3.41 6.33 -14.29
C ALA A 234 3.14 5.86 -12.84
N ALA A 235 2.18 6.47 -12.13
CA ALA A 235 1.72 6.00 -10.83
C ALA A 235 1.06 4.61 -10.91
N ALA A 236 0.25 4.33 -11.94
CA ALA A 236 -0.31 3.01 -12.17
C ALA A 236 0.79 1.97 -12.43
N PHE A 237 1.80 2.32 -13.23
CA PHE A 237 2.97 1.48 -13.45
C PHE A 237 3.75 1.23 -12.16
N CYS A 238 4.03 2.28 -11.36
CA CYS A 238 4.64 2.15 -10.04
C CYS A 238 3.85 1.22 -9.14
N ALA A 239 2.53 1.38 -9.05
CA ALA A 239 1.67 0.54 -8.23
C ALA A 239 1.79 -0.95 -8.61
N VAL A 240 1.91 -1.27 -9.90
CA VAL A 240 2.11 -2.65 -10.36
C VAL A 240 3.54 -3.12 -10.06
N ALA A 241 4.55 -2.30 -10.36
CA ALA A 241 5.96 -2.62 -10.17
C ALA A 241 6.32 -2.86 -8.69
N THR A 242 5.78 -2.05 -7.78
CA THR A 242 6.03 -2.17 -6.33
C THR A 242 5.25 -3.29 -5.67
N TRP A 243 4.26 -3.87 -6.36
CA TRP A 243 3.34 -4.84 -5.78
C TRP A 243 4.03 -6.10 -5.21
N GLN A 244 4.87 -6.74 -6.03
CA GLN A 244 5.60 -7.95 -5.64
C GLN A 244 6.69 -7.65 -4.60
N PRO A 245 7.56 -6.64 -4.79
CA PRO A 245 8.56 -6.26 -3.79
C PRO A 245 7.96 -5.94 -2.43
N VAL A 246 6.88 -5.14 -2.38
CA VAL A 246 6.20 -4.78 -1.13
C VAL A 246 5.61 -6.01 -0.46
N THR A 247 4.94 -6.88 -1.23
CA THR A 247 4.37 -8.13 -0.68
C THR A 247 5.46 -9.03 -0.09
N TRP A 248 6.58 -9.21 -0.81
CA TRP A 248 7.71 -9.99 -0.35
C TRP A 248 8.34 -9.40 0.92
N LEU A 249 8.56 -8.08 0.95
CA LEU A 249 9.18 -7.40 2.08
C LEU A 249 8.31 -7.52 3.34
N VAL A 250 7.01 -7.30 3.20
CA VAL A 250 6.05 -7.43 4.30
C VAL A 250 6.02 -8.88 4.81
N ASN A 251 5.95 -9.88 3.92
CA ASN A 251 6.01 -11.29 4.30
C ASN A 251 7.31 -11.63 5.04
N ARG A 252 8.46 -11.21 4.52
CA ARG A 252 9.76 -11.44 5.15
C ARG A 252 9.86 -10.80 6.54
N TRP A 253 9.38 -9.58 6.69
CA TRP A 253 9.33 -8.89 7.98
C TRP A 253 8.43 -9.61 8.99
N LEU A 254 7.27 -10.09 8.53
CA LEU A 254 6.32 -10.84 9.32
C LEU A 254 6.87 -12.19 9.79
N ASP A 255 7.57 -12.90 8.92
CA ASP A 255 8.21 -14.18 9.24
C ASP A 255 9.33 -13.99 10.27
N ARG A 256 10.14 -12.94 10.13
CA ARG A 256 11.15 -12.57 11.13
C ARG A 256 10.53 -12.27 12.50
N ARG A 257 9.42 -11.51 12.54
CA ARG A 257 8.71 -11.22 13.79
C ARG A 257 8.12 -12.47 14.43
N LEU A 258 7.58 -13.39 13.62
CA LEU A 258 7.08 -14.68 14.12
C LEU A 258 8.19 -15.55 14.68
N ALA A 259 9.33 -15.65 13.98
CA ALA A 259 10.48 -16.40 14.45
C ALA A 259 10.99 -15.86 15.80
N LYS A 260 11.09 -14.53 15.95
CA LYS A 260 11.45 -13.90 17.23
C LYS A 260 10.46 -14.24 18.36
N ARG A 261 9.15 -14.21 18.09
CA ARG A 261 8.12 -14.57 19.10
C ARG A 261 8.18 -16.04 19.49
N ARG A 262 8.39 -16.94 18.52
CA ARG A 262 8.55 -18.38 18.78
C ARG A 262 9.76 -18.64 19.67
N ARG A 263 10.91 -18.00 19.37
CA ARG A 263 12.13 -18.09 20.19
C ARG A 263 11.93 -17.59 21.62
N ARG A 264 11.14 -16.52 21.83
CA ARG A 264 10.80 -16.04 23.18
C ARG A 264 9.96 -17.05 23.95
N ARG A 265 8.91 -17.60 23.33
CA ARG A 265 8.07 -18.64 23.95
C ARG A 265 8.82 -19.91 24.29
N THR A 266 9.75 -20.35 23.42
CA THR A 266 10.57 -21.52 23.72
C THR A 266 11.51 -21.26 24.89
N LYS A 267 12.11 -20.05 24.97
CA LYS A 267 12.94 -19.67 26.13
C LYS A 267 12.12 -19.64 27.42
N GLU A 268 10.96 -18.98 27.40
CA GLU A 268 10.04 -18.96 28.54
C GLU A 268 9.65 -20.39 28.97
N ALA A 269 9.35 -21.28 28.02
CA ALA A 269 9.01 -22.67 28.31
C ALA A 269 10.19 -23.49 28.89
N THR A 270 11.44 -23.18 28.54
CA THR A 270 12.61 -23.80 29.20
C THR A 270 12.93 -23.20 30.57
N TRP A 271 12.54 -21.96 30.86
CA TRP A 271 12.73 -21.35 32.19
C TRP A 271 11.80 -21.94 33.26
N TYR A 272 10.68 -22.54 32.88
CA TYR A 272 9.74 -23.20 33.80
C TYR A 272 9.99 -24.70 33.96
N ARG A 273 11.08 -25.24 33.41
CA ARG A 273 11.52 -26.64 33.59
C ARG A 273 12.79 -26.67 34.40
#